data_AF-A0A914VPV9-F1
#
_entry.id   AF-A0A914VPV9-F1
#
_cell.length_a   1.000
_cell.length_b   1.000
_cell.length_c   1.000
_cell.angle_alpha   90.00
_cell.angle_beta   90.00
_cell.angle_gamma   90.00
#
_symmetry.space_group_name_H-M   'P 1'
#
loop_
_entity.id
_entity.type
_entity.pdbx_description
1 polymer ?
#
loop_
_entity_poly.entity_id
_entity_poly.type
_entity_poly.pdbx_seq_one_letter_code
_entity_poly.pdbx_strand_id
1 'polypeptide(L)'
;MSFQDPIAAALAQLPKFYRSAIVITGAILIHLSLGSYHTFGNILPYMASYMKANTDVTVDIEDLVWIPTSQGSFPFAMIVGGYLSHRIGPRACALLGCALMRLVVWEVATRVDVI
;
A
#
# COMPACT_ATOMS: atom_id res chain seq x y z
N MET A 1 -27.54 -11.69 7.19
CA MET A 1 -27.30 -12.91 6.38
C MET A 1 -25.90 -13.38 6.72
N SER A 2 -25.80 -14.46 7.50
CA SER A 2 -24.55 -14.95 8.10
C SER A 2 -23.67 -15.60 7.05
N PHE A 3 -22.70 -14.85 6.50
CA PHE A 3 -21.51 -15.48 5.92
C PHE A 3 -20.70 -15.98 7.12
N GLN A 4 -20.74 -17.29 7.37
CA GLN A 4 -19.75 -17.91 8.25
C GLN A 4 -18.39 -17.72 7.58
N ASP A 5 -17.68 -16.66 7.96
CA ASP A 5 -16.29 -16.45 7.55
C ASP A 5 -15.48 -17.70 7.95
N PRO A 6 -15.05 -18.56 7.02
CA PRO A 6 -14.34 -19.79 7.35
C PRO A 6 -13.03 -19.49 8.09
N ILE A 7 -12.47 -18.30 7.83
CA ILE A 7 -11.30 -17.75 8.50
C ILE A 7 -11.61 -17.35 9.95
N ALA A 8 -12.82 -16.85 10.26
CA ALA A 8 -13.23 -16.58 11.63
C ALA A 8 -13.38 -17.87 12.44
N ALA A 9 -13.95 -18.91 11.81
CA ALA A 9 -14.08 -20.23 12.43
C ALA A 9 -12.71 -20.86 12.69
N ALA A 10 -11.77 -20.78 11.74
CA ALA A 10 -10.39 -21.24 11.92
C ALA A 10 -9.64 -20.45 13.01
N LEU A 11 -9.79 -19.12 13.07
CA LEU A 11 -9.21 -18.27 14.12
C LEU A 11 -9.84 -18.50 15.50
N ALA A 12 -11.07 -19.00 15.58
CA ALA A 12 -11.74 -19.32 16.83
C ALA A 12 -11.23 -20.63 17.46
N GLN A 13 -10.58 -21.50 16.68
CA GLN A 13 -9.93 -22.71 17.18
C GLN A 13 -8.58 -22.43 17.86
N LEU A 14 -8.03 -21.22 17.68
CA LEU A 14 -6.75 -20.82 18.25
C LEU A 14 -6.89 -20.22 19.67
N PRO A 15 -5.86 -20.37 20.53
CA PRO A 15 -5.85 -19.72 21.84
C PRO A 15 -5.94 -18.19 21.70
N LYS A 16 -6.64 -17.54 22.65
CA LYS A 16 -6.90 -16.09 22.62
C LYS A 16 -5.65 -15.23 22.39
N PHE A 17 -4.50 -15.66 22.94
CA PHE A 17 -3.23 -14.95 22.80
C PHE A 17 -2.71 -14.92 21.35
N TYR A 18 -2.62 -16.09 20.70
CA TYR A 18 -2.13 -16.20 19.32
C TYR A 18 -3.04 -15.47 18.33
N ARG A 19 -4.36 -15.50 18.56
CA ARG A 19 -5.32 -14.77 17.75
C ARG A 19 -5.04 -13.26 17.75
N SER A 20 -4.82 -12.68 18.92
CA SER A 20 -4.52 -11.25 19.05
C SER A 20 -3.15 -10.91 18.47
N ALA A 21 -2.13 -11.75 18.72
CA ALA A 21 -0.79 -11.54 18.19
C ALA A 21 -0.80 -11.46 16.65
N ILE A 22 -1.46 -12.40 15.97
CA ILE A 22 -1.54 -12.44 14.50
C ILE A 22 -2.21 -11.17 13.94
N VAL A 23 -3.31 -10.73 14.56
CA VAL A 23 -4.03 -9.52 14.12
C VAL A 23 -3.20 -8.26 14.32
N ILE A 24 -2.54 -8.12 15.48
CA ILE A 24 -1.68 -6.97 15.78
C ILE A 24 -0.49 -6.93 14.84
N THR A 25 0.20 -8.07 14.64
CA THR A 25 1.32 -8.15 13.71
C THR A 25 0.89 -7.78 12.29
N GLY A 26 -0.27 -8.26 11.82
CA GLY A 26 -0.82 -7.86 10.52
C GLY A 26 -1.11 -6.35 10.43
N ALA A 27 -1.69 -5.76 11.47
CA ALA A 27 -1.95 -4.32 11.51
C ALA A 27 -0.66 -3.48 11.47
N ILE A 28 0.38 -3.91 12.19
CA ILE A 28 1.71 -3.27 12.18
C ILE A 28 2.33 -3.36 10.78
N LEU A 29 2.29 -4.51 10.12
CA LEU A 29 2.85 -4.68 8.77
C LEU A 29 2.18 -3.78 7.73
N ILE A 30 0.86 -3.62 7.82
CA ILE A 30 0.11 -2.70 6.94
C ILE A 30 0.53 -1.25 7.20
N HIS A 31 0.63 -0.83 8.47
CA HIS A 31 1.06 0.54 8.80
C HIS A 31 2.52 0.81 8.43
N LEU A 32 3.39 -0.19 8.58
CA LEU A 32 4.79 -0.08 8.16
C LEU A 32 4.89 0.14 6.65
N SER A 33 4.09 -0.59 5.87
CA SER A 33 4.01 -0.41 4.41
C SER A 33 3.47 0.96 4.02
N LEU A 34 2.48 1.48 4.78
CA LEU A 34 1.99 2.86 4.60
C LEU A 34 3.07 3.89 4.93
N GLY A 35 3.91 3.65 5.94
CA GLY A 35 5.04 4.52 6.30
C GLY A 35 6.07 4.67 5.19
N SER A 36 6.33 3.62 4.40
CA SER A 36 7.25 3.67 3.25
C SER A 36 6.83 4.71 2.21
N TYR A 37 5.53 4.97 2.03
CA TYR A 37 5.05 6.01 1.12
C TYR A 37 5.48 7.40 1.55
N HIS A 38 5.56 7.68 2.85
CA HIS A 38 6.05 8.97 3.34
C HIS A 38 7.55 9.17 3.11
N THR A 39 8.31 8.10 2.85
CA THR A 39 9.75 8.17 2.57
C THR A 39 10.04 8.63 1.13
N PHE A 40 9.04 8.61 0.22
CA PHE A 40 9.21 9.06 -1.16
C PHE A 40 9.68 10.52 -1.28
N GLY A 41 9.27 11.38 -0.35
CA GLY A 41 9.74 12.77 -0.31
C GLY A 41 11.25 12.90 -0.11
N ASN A 42 11.86 11.97 0.63
CA ASN A 42 13.32 11.95 0.86
C ASN A 42 14.08 11.29 -0.30
N ILE A 43 13.43 10.41 -1.06
CA ILE A 43 14.03 9.71 -2.21
C ILE A 43 13.97 10.57 -3.48
N LEU A 44 13.02 11.51 -3.56
CA LEU A 44 12.80 12.41 -4.69
C LEU A 44 14.08 13.09 -5.25
N PRO A 45 14.95 13.71 -4.43
CA PRO A 45 16.17 14.35 -4.94
C PRO A 45 17.18 13.35 -5.53
N TYR A 46 17.24 12.13 -4.99
CA TYR A 46 18.08 11.07 -5.54
C TYR A 46 17.54 10.58 -6.89
N MET A 47 16.21 10.47 -7.01
CA MET A 47 15.56 10.09 -8.26
C MET A 47 15.76 11.15 -9.34
N ALA A 48 15.64 12.43 -9.00
CA ALA A 48 15.96 13.52 -9.93
C ALA A 48 17.43 13.48 -10.39
N SER A 49 18.37 13.25 -9.46
CA SER A 49 19.79 13.11 -9.79
C SER A 49 20.06 11.91 -10.72
N TYR A 50 19.35 10.80 -10.52
CA TYR A 50 19.45 9.61 -11.38
C TYR A 50 18.88 9.87 -12.79
N MET A 51 17.73 10.53 -12.89
CA MET A 51 17.12 10.89 -14.18
C MET A 51 18.00 11.88 -14.96
N LYS A 52 18.63 12.81 -14.25
CA LYS A 52 19.58 13.77 -14.83
C LYS A 52 20.84 13.09 -15.39
N ALA A 53 21.26 11.99 -14.77
CA ALA A 53 22.43 11.21 -15.19
C ALA A 53 22.16 10.22 -16.34
N ASN A 54 20.95 9.64 -16.42
CA ASN A 54 20.66 8.53 -17.34
C ASN A 54 19.65 8.85 -18.46
N THR A 55 18.89 9.94 -18.37
CA THR A 55 17.83 10.26 -19.34
C THR A 55 18.02 11.63 -19.96
N ASP A 56 18.02 12.70 -19.17
CA ASP A 56 18.08 14.06 -19.72
C ASP A 56 18.58 15.09 -18.69
N VAL A 57 19.53 15.95 -19.08
CA VAL A 57 20.21 16.90 -18.18
C VAL A 57 19.31 18.06 -17.76
N THR A 58 18.12 18.19 -18.36
CA THR A 58 17.15 19.26 -18.10
C THR A 58 16.12 18.92 -17.03
N VAL A 59 16.03 17.65 -16.60
CA VAL A 59 15.08 17.24 -15.56
C VAL A 59 15.56 17.75 -14.20
N ASP A 60 14.77 18.62 -13.60
CA ASP A 60 15.01 19.14 -12.26
C ASP A 60 13.98 18.58 -11.25
N ILE A 61 14.29 18.74 -9.95
CA ILE A 61 13.45 18.23 -8.85
C ILE A 61 12.02 18.80 -8.92
N GLU A 62 11.87 20.00 -9.47
CA GLU A 62 10.59 20.70 -9.64
C GLU A 62 9.62 19.93 -10.56
N ASP A 63 10.14 19.25 -11.59
CA ASP A 63 9.35 18.42 -12.49
C ASP A 63 8.85 17.13 -11.81
N LEU A 64 9.46 16.73 -10.69
CA LEU A 64 9.06 15.56 -9.91
C LEU A 64 8.06 15.91 -8.81
N VAL A 65 7.65 17.18 -8.65
CA VAL A 65 6.75 17.62 -7.57
C VAL A 65 5.34 17.01 -7.67
N TRP A 66 4.95 16.53 -8.86
CA TRP A 66 3.67 15.83 -9.05
C TRP A 66 3.62 14.50 -8.26
N ILE A 67 4.77 13.87 -8.00
CA ILE A 67 4.88 12.59 -7.30
C ILE A 67 4.42 12.72 -5.84
N PRO A 68 4.99 13.60 -5.00
CA PRO A 68 4.50 13.80 -3.64
C PRO A 68 3.10 14.44 -3.59
N THR A 69 2.74 15.32 -4.54
CA THR A 69 1.39 15.91 -4.55
C THR A 69 0.30 14.90 -4.90
N SER A 70 0.60 13.87 -5.70
CA SER A 70 -0.31 12.74 -5.94
C SER A 70 -0.62 11.94 -4.67
N GLN A 71 0.24 11.97 -3.64
CA GLN A 71 -0.04 11.34 -2.33
C GLN A 71 -1.22 12.02 -1.60
N GLY A 72 -1.55 13.27 -1.96
CA GLY A 72 -2.75 13.95 -1.50
C GLY A 72 -4.06 13.26 -1.90
N SER A 73 -4.01 12.26 -2.79
CA SER A 73 -5.16 11.42 -3.15
C SER A 73 -5.57 10.40 -2.07
N PHE A 74 -4.74 10.18 -1.04
CA PHE A 74 -4.98 9.22 0.04
C PHE A 74 -6.37 9.33 0.73
N PRO A 75 -6.91 10.53 1.01
CA PRO A 75 -8.23 10.68 1.62
C PRO A 75 -9.36 10.13 0.74
N PHE A 76 -9.24 10.25 -0.58
CA PHE A 76 -10.23 9.69 -1.51
C PHE A 76 -10.22 8.17 -1.47
N ALA A 77 -9.03 7.56 -1.46
CA ALA A 77 -8.87 6.12 -1.29
C ALA A 77 -9.42 5.63 0.05
N MET A 78 -9.27 6.43 1.12
CA MET A 78 -9.79 6.11 2.44
C MET A 78 -11.33 6.13 2.49
N ILE A 79 -11.99 7.09 1.82
CA ILE A 79 -13.45 7.14 1.69
C ILE A 79 -13.98 5.90 0.95
N VAL A 80 -13.34 5.55 -0.18
CA VAL A 80 -13.70 4.36 -0.97
C VAL A 80 -13.46 3.09 -0.17
N GLY A 81 -12.34 2.99 0.54
CA GLY A 81 -12.01 1.86 1.41
C GLY A 81 -12.99 1.70 2.58
N GLY A 82 -13.44 2.80 3.18
CA GLY A 82 -14.46 2.80 4.22
C GLY A 82 -15.82 2.30 3.71
N TYR A 83 -16.25 2.78 2.54
CA TYR A 83 -17.47 2.30 1.89
C TYR A 83 -17.40 0.81 1.55
N LEU A 84 -16.26 0.37 1.00
CA LEU A 84 -16.04 -1.02 0.63
C LEU A 84 -16.01 -1.94 1.87
N SER A 85 -15.33 -1.53 2.94
CA SER A 85 -15.29 -2.24 4.23
C SER A 85 -16.69 -2.48 4.80
N HIS A 86 -17.60 -1.50 4.67
CA HIS A 86 -18.99 -1.64 5.11
C HIS A 86 -19.79 -2.65 4.27
N ARG A 87 -19.44 -2.87 2.99
CA ARG A 87 -20.15 -3.77 2.07
C ARG A 87 -19.66 -5.22 2.11
N ILE A 88 -18.35 -5.43 2.09
CA ILE A 88 -17.73 -6.76 1.98
C ILE A 88 -17.03 -7.24 3.27
N GLY A 89 -17.08 -6.41 4.32
CA GLY A 89 -16.43 -6.68 5.59
C GLY A 89 -14.95 -6.27 5.59
N PRO A 90 -14.40 -5.98 6.78
CA PRO A 90 -13.06 -5.40 6.92
C PRO A 90 -11.94 -6.34 6.47
N ARG A 91 -12.14 -7.66 6.58
CA ARG A 91 -11.12 -8.66 6.24
C ARG A 91 -10.93 -8.83 4.74
N ALA A 92 -12.03 -8.96 4.00
CA ALA A 92 -11.98 -9.04 2.54
C ALA A 92 -11.47 -7.72 1.94
N CYS A 93 -11.89 -6.58 2.52
CA CYS A 93 -11.39 -5.27 2.12
C CYS A 93 -9.86 -5.15 2.32
N ALA A 94 -9.32 -5.63 3.44
CA ALA A 94 -7.88 -5.64 3.68
C ALA A 94 -7.13 -6.55 2.68
N LEU A 95 -7.65 -7.73 2.37
CA LEU A 95 -7.06 -8.63 1.37
C LEU A 95 -7.04 -8.01 -0.03
N LEU A 96 -8.13 -7.35 -0.44
CA LEU A 96 -8.19 -6.63 -1.71
C LEU A 96 -7.17 -5.48 -1.76
N GLY A 97 -7.04 -4.70 -0.68
CA GLY A 97 -6.02 -3.65 -0.59
C GLY A 97 -4.60 -4.21 -0.73
N CYS A 98 -4.29 -5.31 -0.04
CA CYS A 98 -3.00 -5.99 -0.16
C CYS A 98 -2.75 -6.57 -1.56
N ALA A 99 -3.79 -7.06 -2.25
CA ALA A 99 -3.68 -7.56 -3.62
C ALA A 99 -3.40 -6.44 -4.61
N LEU A 100 -4.14 -5.32 -4.51
CA LEU A 100 -3.93 -4.12 -5.32
C LEU A 100 -2.51 -3.57 -5.15
N MET A 101 -2.03 -3.47 -3.90
CA MET A 101 -0.66 -3.05 -3.62
C MET A 101 0.38 -3.91 -4.33
N ARG A 102 0.22 -5.25 -4.29
CA ARG A 102 1.11 -6.17 -5.00
C ARG A 102 1.08 -5.99 -6.52
N LEU A 103 -0.10 -5.76 -7.10
CA LEU A 103 -0.24 -5.54 -8.54
C LEU A 103 0.49 -4.28 -8.98
N VAL A 104 0.35 -3.17 -8.23
CA VAL A 104 1.04 -1.91 -8.52
C VAL A 104 2.56 -2.10 -8.46
N VAL A 105 3.08 -2.75 -7.42
CA VAL A 105 4.52 -3.02 -7.29
C VAL A 105 5.03 -3.90 -8.44
N TRP A 106 4.26 -4.90 -8.84
CA TRP A 106 4.63 -5.78 -9.95
C TRP A 106 4.70 -5.03 -11.29
N GLU A 107 3.73 -4.15 -11.57
CA GLU A 107 3.77 -3.33 -12.78
C GLU A 107 5.00 -2.42 -12.80
N VAL A 108 5.33 -1.79 -11.67
CA VAL A 108 6.53 -0.96 -11.58
C VAL A 108 7.79 -1.78 -11.81
N ALA A 109 7.91 -2.97 -11.20
CA ALA A 109 9.07 -3.84 -11.36
C ALA A 109 9.28 -4.28 -12.82
N THR A 110 8.22 -4.73 -13.48
CA THR A 110 8.29 -5.17 -14.90
C THR A 110 8.66 -4.05 -15.86
N ARG A 111 8.38 -2.77 -15.54
CA ARG A 111 8.82 -1.63 -16.34
C ARG A 111 10.27 -1.24 -16.10
N VAL A 112 10.83 -1.55 -14.92
CA VAL A 112 12.24 -1.30 -14.61
C VAL A 112 13.15 -2.33 -15.27
N ASP A 113 12.74 -3.60 -15.33
CA ASP A 113 13.54 -4.68 -15.96
C ASP A 113 13.66 -4.55 -17.49
N VAL A 114 12.90 -3.65 -18.11
CA VAL A 114 12.87 -3.41 -19.56
C VAL A 114 13.72 -2.20 -19.98
N ILE A 115 14.27 -1.43 -19.02
CA ILE A 115 15.13 -0.26 -19.23
C ILE A 115 16.59 -0.65 -18.96
#